data_AF-A0A9E8HF04-F1
#
_entry.id   AF-A0A9E8HF04-F1
#
_cell.length_a   1.000
_cell.length_b   1.000
_cell.length_c   1.000
_cell.angle_alpha   90.00
_cell.angle_beta   90.00
_cell.angle_gamma   90.00
#
_symmetry.space_group_name_H-M   'P 1'
#
loop_
_entity.id
_entity.type
_entity.pdbx_description
1 polymer ?
#
loop_
_entity_poly.entity_id
_entity_poly.type
_entity_poly.pdbx_seq_one_letter_code
_entity_poly.pdbx_strand_id
1 'polypeptide(L)'
;MFIKTDTFAFIIIFAIPYVFLLQSTFGFILILFLLALFVFANLNKGMSSNTLLLISFYSIFVFPVIVSFQHGFSHVFYYSMTLLLILASNIVSNLDIKRLLLIFGSLFWSFVTFSLIVYYYNRDLSEPFSGLVEGSSTNGIPSYLIVLQIVYSLTYYIVNKRLPVVAVLFTILIAIFGIGRGSIYTAVLIMLCSVSLNFYIDFMTRRYRSVSMVLVVFIVLFLFVVINIDVFVGYLEARTKALQGLNDPYRNRILYEYVSLMSWWQVLIGGEYQGTVISSLYEGNPHISFIRSHAYLGLFYTLAIILSPLLFIFYTKRLIDSLVFLSFTSILLLRSLSEPILFPTALDLFYYLIFFMYFRNLYQYKASLEFKWKT
;
A
#
# COMPACT_ATOMS: atom_id res chain seq x y z
N MET A 1 -10.32 14.15 29.24
CA MET A 1 -11.40 13.49 28.49
C MET A 1 -10.75 12.63 27.41
N PHE A 2 -10.48 11.36 27.68
CA PHE A 2 -9.78 10.48 26.73
C PHE A 2 -10.74 10.11 25.60
N ILE A 3 -10.45 10.57 24.38
CA ILE A 3 -11.13 10.12 23.16
C ILE A 3 -11.05 8.59 23.13
N LYS A 4 -12.18 7.91 22.90
CA LYS A 4 -12.19 6.44 22.76
C LYS A 4 -11.18 6.06 21.66
N THR A 5 -10.31 5.09 21.94
CA THR A 5 -9.26 4.64 21.00
C THR A 5 -9.78 4.45 19.58
N ASP A 6 -10.98 3.91 19.43
CA ASP A 6 -11.68 3.69 18.16
C ASP A 6 -11.92 4.98 17.37
N THR A 7 -12.43 6.03 18.02
CA THR A 7 -12.69 7.33 17.39
C THR A 7 -11.39 7.95 16.91
N PHE A 8 -10.32 7.83 17.71
CA PHE A 8 -9.04 8.40 17.32
C PHE A 8 -8.36 7.59 16.20
N ALA A 9 -8.47 6.26 16.24
CA ALA A 9 -8.02 5.40 15.15
C ALA A 9 -8.74 5.73 13.84
N PHE A 10 -10.07 5.93 13.89
CA PHE A 10 -10.85 6.39 12.74
C PHE A 10 -10.30 7.70 12.19
N ILE A 11 -10.09 8.71 13.04
CA ILE A 11 -9.57 10.02 12.63
C ILE A 11 -8.21 9.88 11.94
N ILE A 12 -7.28 9.10 12.49
CA ILE A 12 -5.94 8.95 11.92
C ILE A 12 -5.95 8.20 10.59
N ILE A 13 -6.67 7.07 10.54
CA ILE A 13 -6.80 6.27 9.33
C ILE A 13 -7.41 7.10 8.20
N PHE A 14 -8.41 7.94 8.51
CA PHE A 14 -8.98 8.86 7.54
C PHE A 14 -8.05 10.02 7.18
N ALA A 15 -7.40 10.64 8.16
CA ALA A 15 -6.57 11.82 7.92
C ALA A 15 -5.36 11.51 7.04
N ILE A 16 -4.72 10.35 7.20
CA ILE A 16 -3.45 10.05 6.52
C ILE A 16 -3.55 10.19 5.00
N PRO A 17 -4.46 9.51 4.25
CA PRO A 17 -4.51 9.65 2.81
C PRO A 17 -4.77 11.08 2.34
N TYR A 18 -5.67 11.81 3.00
CA TYR A 18 -6.04 13.18 2.60
C TYR A 18 -4.96 14.21 2.93
N VAL A 19 -4.33 14.12 4.10
CA VAL A 19 -3.23 15.03 4.47
C VAL A 19 -1.97 14.70 3.65
N PHE A 20 -1.71 13.43 3.35
CA PHE A 20 -0.59 13.02 2.51
C PHE A 20 -0.77 13.45 1.04
N LEU A 21 -2.02 13.59 0.54
CA LEU A 21 -2.28 14.17 -0.79
C LEU A 21 -1.78 15.61 -0.93
N LEU A 22 -1.68 16.37 0.17
CA LEU A 22 -1.19 17.75 0.13
C LEU A 22 0.31 17.83 -0.23
N GLN A 23 1.06 16.75 -0.05
CA GLN A 23 2.51 16.66 -0.33
C GLN A 23 3.33 17.85 0.21
N SER A 24 2.86 18.46 1.31
CA SER A 24 3.47 19.66 1.91
C SER A 24 4.17 19.32 3.22
N THR A 25 5.24 20.05 3.54
CA THR A 25 5.96 19.92 4.82
C THR A 25 5.02 20.03 6.02
N PHE A 26 4.03 20.94 5.96
CA PHE A 26 3.01 21.07 6.99
C PHE A 26 2.17 19.81 7.13
N GLY A 27 1.75 19.20 6.03
CA GLY A 27 1.01 17.94 6.04
C GLY A 27 1.81 16.80 6.69
N PHE A 28 3.10 16.70 6.38
CA PHE A 28 3.99 15.72 6.99
C PHE A 28 4.15 15.91 8.50
N ILE A 29 4.35 17.16 8.95
CA ILE A 29 4.44 17.49 10.38
C ILE A 29 3.13 17.19 11.09
N LEU A 30 1.99 17.55 10.48
CA LEU A 30 0.67 17.27 11.04
C LEU A 30 0.43 15.77 11.21
N ILE A 31 0.76 14.95 10.21
CA ILE A 31 0.67 13.49 10.31
C ILE A 31 1.54 12.97 11.45
N LEU A 32 2.81 13.40 11.52
CA LEU A 32 3.73 12.97 12.57
C LEU A 32 3.19 13.32 13.95
N PHE A 33 2.66 14.53 14.12
CA PHE A 33 2.05 15.00 15.36
C PHE A 33 0.81 14.18 15.73
N LEU A 34 -0.09 13.92 14.79
CA LEU A 34 -1.29 13.11 15.01
C LEU A 34 -0.93 11.67 15.41
N LEU A 35 0.06 11.06 14.75
CA LEU A 35 0.56 9.73 15.07
C LEU A 35 1.17 9.70 16.48
N ALA A 36 2.02 10.67 16.81
CA ALA A 36 2.60 10.77 18.14
C ALA A 36 1.51 10.89 19.21
N LEU A 37 0.55 11.81 19.03
CA LEU A 37 -0.55 12.03 19.97
C LEU A 37 -1.38 10.76 20.16
N PHE A 38 -1.62 9.98 19.10
CA PHE A 38 -2.33 8.71 19.19
C PHE A 38 -1.56 7.60 19.89
N VAL A 39 -0.27 7.48 19.60
CA VAL A 39 0.59 6.52 20.30
C VAL A 39 0.63 6.89 21.79
N PHE A 40 0.92 8.14 22.14
CA PHE A 40 0.95 8.60 23.53
C PHE A 40 -0.39 8.42 24.26
N ALA A 41 -1.52 8.72 23.62
CA ALA A 41 -2.83 8.53 24.22
C ALA A 41 -3.16 7.05 24.53
N ASN A 42 -2.46 6.10 23.89
CA ASN A 42 -2.70 4.66 24.04
C ASN A 42 -1.52 3.88 24.66
N LEU A 43 -0.41 4.54 25.01
CA LEU A 43 0.78 3.90 25.60
C LEU A 43 0.49 3.22 26.96
N ASN A 44 -0.46 3.73 27.73
CA ASN A 44 -0.83 3.20 29.05
C ASN A 44 -1.36 1.75 29.02
N LYS A 45 -1.70 1.21 27.84
CA LYS A 45 -2.17 -0.17 27.69
C LYS A 45 -1.04 -1.21 27.69
N GLY A 46 0.22 -0.76 27.79
CA GLY A 46 1.40 -1.61 27.73
C GLY A 46 1.72 -2.03 26.29
N MET A 47 3.01 -2.17 25.98
CA MET A 47 3.48 -2.70 24.69
C MET A 47 3.81 -4.18 24.82
N SER A 48 3.46 -4.97 23.80
CA SER A 48 3.84 -6.39 23.79
C SER A 48 5.36 -6.53 23.65
N SER A 49 5.96 -7.54 24.28
CA SER A 49 7.40 -7.82 24.17
C SER A 49 7.83 -8.02 22.71
N ASN A 50 6.96 -8.59 21.87
CA ASN A 50 7.24 -8.76 20.44
C ASN A 50 7.33 -7.42 19.70
N THR A 51 6.47 -6.45 20.04
CA THR A 51 6.52 -5.10 19.48
C THR A 51 7.80 -4.38 19.90
N LEU A 52 8.18 -4.50 21.17
CA LEU A 52 9.44 -3.92 21.69
C LEU A 52 10.67 -4.56 21.03
N LEU A 53 10.67 -5.88 20.84
CA LEU A 53 11.73 -6.60 20.13
C LEU A 53 11.83 -6.13 18.68
N LEU A 54 10.70 -6.01 17.97
CA LEU A 54 10.67 -5.52 16.58
C LEU A 54 11.24 -4.11 16.47
N ILE A 55 10.85 -3.21 17.38
CA ILE A 55 11.36 -1.84 17.43
C ILE A 55 12.85 -1.84 17.73
N SER A 56 13.29 -2.61 18.72
CA SER A 56 14.71 -2.69 19.09
C SER A 56 15.56 -3.21 17.94
N PHE A 57 15.10 -4.27 17.27
CA PHE A 57 15.75 -4.82 16.08
C PHE A 57 15.84 -3.77 14.98
N TYR A 58 14.72 -3.14 14.63
CA TYR A 58 14.69 -2.06 13.64
C TYR A 58 15.66 -0.92 14.00
N SER A 59 15.65 -0.45 15.24
CA SER A 59 16.54 0.60 15.74
C SER A 59 18.01 0.23 15.60
N ILE A 60 18.40 -1.01 15.93
CA ILE A 60 19.78 -1.48 15.80
C ILE A 60 20.26 -1.43 14.35
N PHE A 61 19.44 -1.85 13.38
CA PHE A 61 19.83 -1.87 11.97
C PHE A 61 19.83 -0.49 11.31
N VAL A 62 18.95 0.42 11.74
CA VAL A 62 18.86 1.77 11.19
C VAL A 62 19.82 2.74 11.88
N PHE A 63 20.30 2.44 13.09
CA PHE A 63 21.20 3.32 13.83
C PHE A 63 22.44 3.78 13.03
N PRO A 64 23.17 2.90 12.30
CA PRO A 64 24.30 3.35 11.47
C PRO A 64 23.91 4.37 10.40
N VAL A 65 22.69 4.27 9.85
CA VAL A 65 22.15 5.19 8.84
C VAL A 65 21.85 6.56 9.44
N ILE A 66 21.32 6.59 10.66
CA ILE A 66 21.01 7.85 11.36
C ILE A 66 22.29 8.65 11.64
N VAL A 67 23.37 7.96 11.99
CA VAL A 67 24.66 8.58 12.33
C VAL A 67 25.41 9.09 11.10
N SER A 68 25.11 8.61 9.89
CA SER A 68 25.83 9.03 8.68
C SER A 68 25.44 10.43 8.18
N PHE A 69 24.24 10.91 8.52
CA PHE A 69 23.72 12.24 8.13
C PHE A 69 23.78 12.58 6.63
N GLN A 70 23.81 11.59 5.75
CA GLN A 70 23.97 11.78 4.30
C GLN A 70 22.84 12.60 3.66
N HIS A 71 21.62 12.44 4.17
CA HIS A 71 20.44 13.23 3.78
C HIS A 71 19.99 14.19 4.90
N GLY A 72 20.91 14.58 5.77
CA GLY A 72 20.66 15.49 6.90
C GLY A 72 19.64 14.94 7.91
N PHE A 73 18.78 15.82 8.43
CA PHE A 73 17.76 15.46 9.43
C PHE A 73 16.64 14.57 8.89
N SER A 74 16.56 14.37 7.58
CA SER A 74 15.55 13.51 6.95
C SER A 74 15.61 12.07 7.45
N HIS A 75 16.80 11.54 7.76
CA HIS A 75 16.96 10.21 8.36
C HIS A 75 16.23 10.09 9.70
N VAL A 76 16.40 11.09 10.58
CA VAL A 76 15.76 11.13 11.90
C VAL A 76 14.24 11.24 11.75
N PHE A 77 13.78 12.08 10.81
CA PHE A 77 12.36 12.23 10.51
C PHE A 77 11.73 10.90 10.07
N TYR A 78 12.30 10.24 9.05
CA TYR A 78 11.76 8.99 8.53
C TYR A 78 11.85 7.84 9.52
N TYR A 79 12.94 7.74 10.28
CA TYR A 79 13.07 6.78 11.38
C TYR A 79 11.95 6.96 12.43
N SER A 80 11.76 8.21 12.90
CA SER A 80 10.75 8.53 13.91
C SER A 80 9.33 8.25 13.40
N MET A 81 9.06 8.61 12.14
CA MET A 81 7.78 8.32 11.49
C MET A 81 7.56 6.80 11.40
N THR A 82 8.53 6.02 10.94
CA THR A 82 8.42 4.56 10.85
C THR A 82 8.14 3.91 12.21
N LEU A 83 8.82 4.33 13.28
CA LEU A 83 8.54 3.85 14.63
C LEU A 83 7.10 4.12 15.06
N LEU A 84 6.63 5.35 14.85
CA LEU A 84 5.26 5.74 15.18
C LEU A 84 4.24 4.98 14.35
N LEU A 85 4.51 4.70 13.08
CA LEU A 85 3.63 3.91 12.21
C LEU A 85 3.55 2.44 12.64
N ILE A 86 4.67 1.83 13.04
CA ILE A 86 4.69 0.46 13.60
C ILE A 86 3.87 0.40 14.90
N LEU A 87 4.06 1.38 15.79
CA LEU A 87 3.30 1.45 17.05
C LEU A 87 1.81 1.70 16.79
N ALA A 88 1.48 2.67 15.95
CA ALA A 88 0.11 3.00 15.61
C ALA A 88 -0.61 1.83 14.93
N SER A 89 0.04 1.15 13.98
CA SER A 89 -0.55 -0.03 13.32
C SER A 89 -0.78 -1.18 14.30
N ASN A 90 0.15 -1.43 15.24
CA ASN A 90 -0.07 -2.40 16.31
C ASN A 90 -1.28 -2.01 17.19
N ILE A 91 -1.39 -0.74 17.60
CA ILE A 91 -2.52 -0.24 18.39
C ILE A 91 -3.83 -0.42 17.62
N VAL A 92 -3.90 0.03 16.37
CA VAL A 92 -5.07 -0.08 15.49
C VAL A 92 -5.47 -1.55 15.28
N SER A 93 -4.51 -2.46 15.14
CA SER A 93 -4.78 -3.89 14.99
C SER A 93 -5.50 -4.51 16.19
N ASN A 94 -5.51 -3.84 17.36
CA ASN A 94 -6.27 -4.28 18.53
C ASN A 94 -7.77 -4.08 18.43
N LEU A 95 -8.23 -3.29 17.48
CA LEU A 95 -9.66 -3.07 17.26
C LEU A 95 -10.34 -4.35 16.77
N ASP A 96 -11.63 -4.47 17.07
CA ASP A 96 -12.45 -5.56 16.53
C ASP A 96 -12.42 -5.54 14.99
N ILE A 97 -12.30 -6.73 14.38
CA ILE A 97 -12.13 -6.83 12.93
C ILE A 97 -13.32 -6.29 12.15
N LYS A 98 -14.55 -6.34 12.70
CA LYS A 98 -15.72 -5.75 12.05
C LYS A 98 -15.67 -4.22 12.11
N ARG A 99 -15.10 -3.65 13.17
CA ARG A 99 -14.84 -2.21 13.25
C ARG A 99 -13.79 -1.78 12.23
N LEU A 100 -12.69 -2.52 12.11
CA LEU A 100 -11.69 -2.27 11.06
C LEU A 100 -12.32 -2.34 9.67
N LEU A 101 -13.20 -3.32 9.42
CA LEU A 101 -13.92 -3.42 8.16
C LEU A 101 -14.77 -2.19 7.87
N LEU A 102 -15.49 -1.68 8.88
CA LEU A 102 -16.26 -0.45 8.75
C LEU A 102 -15.35 0.74 8.43
N ILE A 103 -14.27 0.93 9.18
CA ILE A 103 -13.33 2.05 8.98
C ILE A 103 -12.74 2.01 7.57
N PHE A 104 -12.18 0.88 7.14
CA PHE A 104 -11.57 0.78 5.80
C PHE A 104 -12.58 0.81 4.67
N GLY A 105 -13.78 0.24 4.88
CA GLY A 105 -14.86 0.36 3.91
C GLY A 105 -15.30 1.81 3.73
N SER A 106 -15.54 2.53 4.83
CA SER A 106 -15.90 3.95 4.78
C SER A 106 -14.79 4.81 4.18
N LEU A 107 -13.52 4.56 4.53
CA LEU A 107 -12.38 5.27 3.96
C LEU A 107 -12.25 5.02 2.46
N PHE A 108 -12.32 3.75 2.04
CA PHE A 108 -12.24 3.38 0.63
C PHE A 108 -13.34 4.07 -0.18
N TRP A 109 -14.61 3.94 0.23
CA TRP A 109 -15.72 4.56 -0.50
C TRP A 109 -15.70 6.08 -0.47
N SER A 110 -15.28 6.69 0.65
CA SER A 110 -15.04 8.13 0.74
C SER A 110 -13.98 8.58 -0.27
N PHE A 111 -12.88 7.83 -0.40
CA PHE A 111 -11.80 8.15 -1.34
C PHE A 111 -12.21 7.92 -2.81
N VAL A 112 -13.04 6.90 -3.08
CA VAL A 112 -13.67 6.69 -4.41
C VAL A 112 -14.54 7.89 -4.77
N THR A 113 -15.44 8.30 -3.88
CA THR A 113 -16.30 9.47 -4.11
C THR A 113 -15.48 10.74 -4.33
N PHE A 114 -14.47 10.97 -3.50
CA PHE A 114 -13.52 12.07 -3.68
C PHE A 114 -12.86 12.04 -5.06
N SER A 115 -12.34 10.89 -5.49
CA SER A 115 -11.69 10.73 -6.78
C SER A 115 -12.63 11.01 -7.95
N LEU A 116 -13.88 10.55 -7.89
CA LEU A 116 -14.88 10.84 -8.92
C LEU A 116 -15.25 12.32 -8.98
N ILE A 117 -15.33 12.99 -7.83
CA ILE A 117 -15.55 14.45 -7.75
C ILE A 117 -14.39 15.19 -8.40
N VAL A 118 -13.14 14.86 -8.03
CA VAL A 118 -11.94 15.50 -8.62
C VAL A 118 -11.89 15.27 -10.13
N TYR A 119 -12.18 14.05 -10.60
CA TYR A 119 -12.26 13.76 -12.02
C TYR A 119 -13.32 14.62 -12.72
N TYR A 120 -14.51 14.72 -12.16
CA TYR A 120 -15.60 15.50 -12.74
C TYR A 120 -15.23 16.98 -12.91
N TYR A 121 -14.60 17.58 -11.89
CA TYR A 121 -14.17 18.98 -11.94
C TYR A 121 -13.01 19.24 -12.91
N ASN A 122 -12.17 18.23 -13.16
CA ASN A 122 -10.96 18.36 -13.98
C ASN A 122 -11.03 17.56 -15.29
N ARG A 123 -12.23 17.15 -15.72
CA ARG A 123 -12.42 16.25 -16.87
C ARG A 123 -11.93 16.81 -18.20
N ASP A 124 -11.82 18.14 -18.28
CA ASP A 124 -11.39 18.86 -19.49
C ASP A 124 -9.86 18.94 -19.59
N LEU A 125 -9.14 18.61 -18.50
CA LEU A 125 -7.68 18.49 -18.52
C LEU A 125 -7.27 17.18 -19.20
N SER A 126 -6.13 17.18 -19.88
CA SER A 126 -5.51 15.97 -20.44
C SER A 126 -5.18 14.93 -19.36
N GLU A 127 -4.95 15.41 -18.14
CA GLU A 127 -4.55 14.65 -16.98
C GLU A 127 -5.42 15.06 -15.77
N PRO A 128 -6.65 14.53 -15.63
CA PRO A 128 -7.65 15.07 -14.68
C PRO A 128 -7.18 15.13 -13.22
N PHE A 129 -6.37 14.15 -12.77
CA PHE A 129 -5.90 14.12 -11.39
C PHE A 129 -4.69 15.01 -11.10
N SER A 130 -3.93 15.47 -12.09
CA SER A 130 -2.85 16.44 -11.86
C SER A 130 -3.39 17.84 -11.55
N GLY A 131 -4.65 18.13 -11.90
CA GLY A 131 -5.32 19.39 -11.56
C GLY A 131 -5.56 19.61 -10.06
N LEU A 132 -5.41 18.59 -9.20
CA LEU A 132 -5.59 18.74 -7.75
C LEU A 132 -4.42 19.46 -7.08
N VAL A 133 -3.19 19.10 -7.47
CA VAL A 133 -1.96 19.67 -6.92
C VAL A 133 -1.02 19.90 -8.09
N GLU A 134 -0.66 21.17 -8.32
CA GLU A 134 0.25 21.55 -9.39
C GLU A 134 1.59 20.82 -9.25
N GLY A 135 2.09 20.24 -10.35
CA GLY A 135 3.32 19.44 -10.35
C GLY A 135 3.19 18.03 -9.77
N SER A 136 2.01 17.64 -9.27
CA SER A 136 1.79 16.28 -8.76
C SER A 136 1.68 15.24 -9.88
N SER A 137 2.11 14.02 -9.57
CA SER A 137 1.92 12.90 -10.49
C SER A 137 0.44 12.55 -10.61
N THR A 138 -0.05 12.42 -11.84
CA THR A 138 -1.39 11.90 -12.17
C THR A 138 -1.75 10.59 -11.50
N ASN A 139 -0.72 9.80 -11.17
CA ASN A 139 -0.89 8.51 -10.57
C ASN A 139 -1.05 8.55 -9.05
N GLY A 140 -0.90 9.71 -8.40
CA GLY A 140 -0.99 9.84 -6.94
C GLY A 140 -2.32 9.32 -6.40
N ILE A 141 -3.44 9.84 -6.88
CA ILE A 141 -4.78 9.42 -6.45
C ILE A 141 -5.02 7.91 -6.72
N PRO A 142 -4.84 7.39 -7.95
CA PRO A 142 -4.96 5.96 -8.21
C PRO A 142 -4.04 5.08 -7.34
N SER A 143 -2.82 5.53 -7.07
CA SER A 143 -1.88 4.83 -6.18
C SER A 143 -2.40 4.71 -4.76
N TYR A 144 -2.97 5.78 -4.22
CA TYR A 144 -3.45 5.79 -2.85
C TYR A 144 -4.68 4.88 -2.76
N LEU A 145 -5.56 4.95 -3.76
CA LEU A 145 -6.71 4.07 -3.86
C LEU A 145 -6.31 2.58 -3.93
N ILE A 146 -5.21 2.24 -4.61
CA ILE A 146 -4.67 0.86 -4.62
C ILE A 146 -4.27 0.41 -3.21
N VAL A 147 -3.57 1.26 -2.44
CA VAL A 147 -3.21 0.94 -1.04
C VAL A 147 -4.47 0.68 -0.22
N LEU A 148 -5.46 1.58 -0.32
CA LEU A 148 -6.74 1.46 0.39
C LEU A 148 -7.54 0.22 -0.04
N GLN A 149 -7.58 -0.07 -1.35
CA GLN A 149 -8.24 -1.24 -1.91
C GLN A 149 -7.63 -2.53 -1.36
N ILE A 150 -6.31 -2.61 -1.25
CA ILE A 150 -5.63 -3.79 -0.72
C ILE A 150 -5.97 -4.01 0.75
N VAL A 151 -5.88 -2.98 1.59
CA VAL A 151 -6.23 -3.09 3.02
C VAL A 151 -7.71 -3.42 3.21
N TYR A 152 -8.59 -2.76 2.46
CA TYR A 152 -10.02 -3.03 2.50
C TYR A 152 -10.34 -4.47 2.06
N SER A 153 -9.75 -4.94 0.95
CA SER A 153 -9.88 -6.33 0.49
C SER A 153 -9.45 -7.35 1.53
N LEU A 154 -8.29 -7.15 2.15
CA LEU A 154 -7.77 -8.06 3.17
C LEU A 154 -8.61 -8.07 4.44
N THR A 155 -9.08 -6.90 4.88
CA THR A 155 -9.99 -6.79 6.04
C THR A 155 -11.35 -7.45 5.74
N TYR A 156 -11.91 -7.18 4.56
CA TYR A 156 -13.15 -7.79 4.09
C TYR A 156 -13.01 -9.32 3.97
N TYR A 157 -11.85 -9.80 3.53
CA TYR A 157 -11.54 -11.22 3.45
C TYR A 157 -11.47 -11.89 4.82
N ILE A 158 -10.84 -11.27 5.84
CA ILE A 158 -10.81 -11.84 7.19
C ILE A 158 -12.24 -12.08 7.71
N VAL A 159 -13.15 -11.12 7.50
CA VAL A 159 -14.53 -11.18 7.99
C VAL A 159 -15.41 -12.12 7.16
N ASN A 160 -15.40 -11.98 5.84
CA ASN A 160 -16.37 -12.61 4.94
C ASN A 160 -15.83 -13.83 4.18
N LYS A 161 -14.53 -14.11 4.29
CA LYS A 161 -13.82 -15.17 3.53
C LYS A 161 -14.07 -15.11 2.03
N ARG A 162 -14.23 -13.89 1.52
CA ARG A 162 -14.39 -13.51 0.12
C ARG A 162 -13.74 -12.15 -0.10
N LEU A 163 -13.48 -11.78 -1.35
CA LEU A 163 -12.89 -10.49 -1.73
C LEU A 163 -13.94 -9.56 -2.35
N PRO A 164 -13.88 -8.24 -2.11
CA PRO A 164 -14.90 -7.29 -2.55
C PRO A 164 -14.71 -6.86 -4.01
N VAL A 165 -15.13 -7.70 -4.97
CA VAL A 165 -14.93 -7.46 -6.42
C VAL A 165 -15.48 -6.12 -6.90
N VAL A 166 -16.63 -5.69 -6.37
CA VAL A 166 -17.25 -4.40 -6.75
C VAL A 166 -16.32 -3.22 -6.44
N ALA A 167 -15.64 -3.23 -5.30
CA ALA A 167 -14.67 -2.19 -4.95
C ALA A 167 -13.48 -2.17 -5.94
N VAL A 168 -13.03 -3.34 -6.37
CA VAL A 168 -11.96 -3.45 -7.36
C VAL A 168 -12.37 -2.87 -8.72
N LEU A 169 -13.64 -3.02 -9.14
CA LEU A 169 -14.15 -2.40 -10.36
C LEU A 169 -14.05 -0.87 -10.31
N PHE A 170 -14.41 -0.25 -9.17
CA PHE A 170 -14.23 1.19 -8.98
C PHE A 170 -12.75 1.59 -8.95
N THR A 171 -11.88 0.74 -8.41
CA THR A 171 -10.43 0.96 -8.44
C THR A 171 -9.89 0.96 -9.87
N ILE A 172 -10.34 0.03 -10.72
CA ILE A 172 -9.99 0.00 -12.16
C ILE A 172 -10.52 1.24 -12.87
N LEU A 173 -11.78 1.61 -12.64
CA LEU A 173 -12.40 2.80 -13.24
C LEU A 173 -11.58 4.06 -12.94
N ILE A 174 -11.25 4.28 -11.67
CA ILE A 174 -10.43 5.42 -11.24
C ILE A 174 -9.00 5.33 -11.80
N ALA A 175 -8.40 4.14 -11.85
CA ALA A 175 -7.08 3.96 -12.46
C ALA A 175 -7.06 4.31 -13.96
N ILE A 176 -8.13 3.98 -14.69
CA ILE A 176 -8.30 4.36 -16.11
C ILE A 176 -8.44 5.88 -16.23
N PHE A 177 -9.27 6.51 -15.40
CA PHE A 177 -9.41 7.98 -15.37
C PHE A 177 -8.11 8.71 -15.02
N GLY A 178 -7.25 8.10 -14.22
CA GLY A 178 -5.92 8.63 -13.91
C GLY A 178 -4.87 8.44 -15.00
N ILE A 179 -5.19 7.70 -16.08
CA ILE A 179 -4.31 7.45 -17.24
C ILE A 179 -2.97 6.77 -16.84
N GLY A 180 -2.94 6.21 -15.63
CA GLY A 180 -1.72 5.68 -15.03
C GLY A 180 -1.47 4.23 -15.36
N ARG A 181 -0.47 3.94 -16.21
CA ARG A 181 -0.08 2.56 -16.58
C ARG A 181 0.07 1.63 -15.38
N GLY A 182 0.93 2.04 -14.44
CA GLY A 182 1.23 1.26 -13.24
C GLY A 182 -0.02 0.99 -12.41
N SER A 183 -0.89 1.99 -12.26
CA SER A 183 -2.15 1.85 -11.54
C SER A 183 -3.13 0.92 -12.24
N ILE A 184 -3.28 1.03 -13.56
CA ILE A 184 -4.18 0.19 -14.37
C ILE A 184 -3.74 -1.27 -14.25
N TYR A 185 -2.46 -1.57 -14.48
CA TYR A 185 -1.96 -2.95 -14.37
C TYR A 185 -2.10 -3.50 -12.96
N THR A 186 -1.81 -2.70 -11.94
CA THR A 186 -1.95 -3.11 -10.54
C THR A 186 -3.42 -3.38 -10.20
N ALA A 187 -4.35 -2.53 -10.62
CA ALA A 187 -5.78 -2.70 -10.38
C ALA A 187 -6.34 -3.93 -11.11
N VAL A 188 -5.89 -4.19 -12.35
CA VAL A 188 -6.23 -5.41 -13.10
C VAL A 188 -5.68 -6.65 -12.38
N LEU A 189 -4.44 -6.63 -11.89
CA LEU A 189 -3.88 -7.74 -11.10
C LEU A 189 -4.71 -7.99 -9.82
N ILE A 190 -5.12 -6.93 -9.12
CA ILE A 190 -6.01 -7.05 -7.95
C ILE A 190 -7.34 -7.70 -8.35
N MET A 191 -7.90 -7.34 -9.52
CA MET A 191 -9.14 -7.93 -10.02
C MET A 191 -8.98 -9.40 -10.36
N LEU A 192 -7.92 -9.75 -11.10
CA LEU A 192 -7.62 -11.13 -11.47
C LEU A 192 -7.43 -11.99 -10.23
N CYS A 193 -6.67 -11.52 -9.24
CA CYS A 193 -6.52 -12.22 -7.96
C CYS A 193 -7.87 -12.33 -7.22
N SER A 194 -8.63 -11.23 -7.14
CA SER A 194 -9.92 -11.21 -6.41
C SER A 194 -10.95 -12.16 -7.00
N VAL A 195 -11.10 -12.13 -8.33
CA VAL A 195 -12.02 -13.00 -9.07
C VAL A 195 -11.54 -14.45 -8.97
N SER A 196 -10.27 -14.73 -9.24
CA SER A 196 -9.73 -16.11 -9.22
C SER A 196 -9.87 -16.76 -7.85
N LEU A 197 -9.56 -16.02 -6.79
CA LEU A 197 -9.69 -16.50 -5.41
C LEU A 197 -11.15 -16.71 -5.02
N ASN A 198 -12.05 -15.77 -5.35
CA ASN A 198 -13.49 -15.95 -5.10
C ASN A 198 -14.06 -17.13 -5.89
N PHE A 199 -13.67 -17.28 -7.15
CA PHE A 199 -14.06 -18.40 -8.00
C PHE A 199 -13.60 -19.72 -7.38
N TYR A 200 -12.34 -19.81 -6.95
CA TYR A 200 -11.79 -20.99 -6.30
C TYR A 200 -12.54 -21.32 -5.01
N ILE A 201 -12.80 -20.32 -4.15
CA ILE A 201 -13.57 -20.49 -2.91
C ILE A 201 -15.00 -20.96 -3.22
N ASP A 202 -15.65 -20.38 -4.24
CA ASP A 202 -17.01 -20.74 -4.63
C ASP A 202 -17.10 -22.14 -5.23
N PHE A 203 -16.09 -22.54 -6.01
CA PHE A 203 -15.94 -23.90 -6.52
C PHE A 203 -15.78 -24.91 -5.37
N MET A 204 -14.87 -24.65 -4.43
CA MET A 204 -14.64 -25.51 -3.26
C MET A 204 -15.87 -25.61 -2.34
N THR A 205 -16.69 -24.55 -2.28
CA THR A 205 -17.95 -24.52 -1.50
C THR A 205 -19.17 -24.96 -2.30
N ARG A 206 -19.00 -25.49 -3.52
CA ARG A 206 -20.06 -25.97 -4.43
C ARG A 206 -21.14 -24.93 -4.77
N ARG A 207 -20.77 -23.64 -4.76
CA ARG A 207 -21.66 -22.53 -5.15
C ARG A 207 -21.61 -22.26 -6.65
N TYR A 208 -21.94 -23.28 -7.45
CA TYR A 208 -21.79 -23.26 -8.91
C TYR A 208 -22.55 -22.13 -9.62
N ARG A 209 -23.66 -21.63 -9.04
CA ARG A 209 -24.39 -20.47 -9.57
C ARG A 209 -23.55 -19.20 -9.57
N SER A 210 -22.73 -18.98 -8.54
CA SER A 210 -21.82 -17.82 -8.46
C SER A 210 -20.74 -17.92 -9.53
N VAL A 211 -20.16 -19.12 -9.67
CA VAL A 211 -19.17 -19.46 -10.68
C VAL A 211 -19.69 -19.24 -12.10
N SER A 212 -20.90 -19.72 -12.42
CA SER A 212 -21.48 -19.56 -13.75
C SER A 212 -21.78 -18.09 -14.07
N MET A 213 -22.26 -17.30 -13.09
CA MET A 213 -22.47 -15.86 -13.28
C MET A 213 -21.17 -15.12 -13.62
N VAL A 214 -20.08 -15.43 -12.90
CA VAL A 214 -18.76 -14.82 -13.20
C VAL A 214 -18.30 -15.19 -14.60
N LEU A 215 -18.41 -16.46 -15.00
CA LEU A 215 -18.03 -16.90 -16.35
C LEU A 215 -18.85 -16.20 -17.44
N VAL A 216 -20.16 -16.06 -17.25
CA VAL A 216 -21.03 -15.35 -18.19
C VAL A 216 -20.60 -13.89 -18.32
N VAL A 217 -20.33 -13.19 -17.20
CA VAL A 217 -19.85 -11.81 -17.24
C VAL A 217 -18.52 -11.69 -17.99
N PHE A 218 -17.58 -12.61 -17.75
CA PHE A 218 -16.30 -12.62 -18.47
C PHE A 218 -16.48 -12.86 -19.97
N ILE A 219 -17.35 -13.80 -20.36
CA ILE A 219 -17.63 -14.08 -21.77
C ILE A 219 -18.25 -12.85 -22.44
N VAL A 220 -19.22 -12.20 -21.80
CA VAL A 220 -19.87 -10.99 -22.33
C VAL A 220 -18.86 -9.85 -22.49
N LEU A 221 -18.02 -9.61 -21.48
CA LEU A 221 -16.97 -8.58 -21.55
C LEU A 221 -15.93 -8.89 -22.62
N PHE A 222 -15.50 -10.15 -22.73
CA PHE A 222 -14.56 -10.58 -23.74
C PHE A 222 -15.13 -10.39 -25.15
N LEU A 223 -16.36 -10.83 -25.39
CA LEU A 223 -17.05 -10.61 -26.66
C LEU A 223 -17.21 -9.13 -26.97
N PHE A 224 -17.56 -8.30 -25.97
CA PHE A 224 -17.67 -6.85 -26.14
C PHE A 224 -16.34 -6.22 -26.57
N VAL A 225 -15.23 -6.61 -25.94
CA VAL A 225 -13.88 -6.13 -26.29
C VAL A 225 -13.47 -6.59 -27.68
N VAL A 226 -13.72 -7.85 -28.03
CA VAL A 226 -13.39 -8.41 -29.36
C VAL A 226 -14.18 -7.69 -30.46
N ILE A 227 -15.47 -7.44 -30.24
CA ILE A 227 -16.33 -6.72 -31.20
C ILE A 227 -15.89 -5.27 -31.37
N ASN A 228 -15.38 -4.63 -30.32
CA ASN A 228 -15.00 -3.22 -30.31
C ASN A 228 -13.47 -3.03 -30.24
N ILE A 229 -12.70 -3.98 -30.77
CA ILE A 229 -11.24 -3.99 -30.56
C ILE A 229 -10.59 -2.74 -31.15
N ASP A 230 -11.04 -2.26 -32.31
CA ASP A 230 -10.46 -1.07 -32.95
C ASP A 230 -10.70 0.21 -32.14
N VAL A 231 -11.90 0.36 -31.58
CA VAL A 231 -12.25 1.51 -30.71
C VAL A 231 -11.46 1.43 -29.42
N PHE A 232 -11.33 0.24 -28.84
CA PHE A 232 -10.60 0.03 -27.60
C PHE A 232 -9.10 0.27 -27.77
N VAL A 233 -8.48 -0.30 -28.82
CA VAL A 233 -7.08 -0.10 -29.16
C VAL A 233 -6.84 1.37 -29.52
N GLY A 234 -7.69 1.99 -30.33
CA GLY A 234 -7.58 3.41 -30.67
C GLY A 234 -7.69 4.32 -29.44
N TYR A 235 -8.56 4.01 -28.48
CA TYR A 235 -8.62 4.72 -27.21
C TYR A 235 -7.34 4.52 -26.38
N LEU A 236 -6.85 3.28 -26.27
CA LEU A 236 -5.63 2.99 -25.54
C LEU A 236 -4.41 3.68 -26.17
N GLU A 237 -4.27 3.69 -27.49
CA GLU A 237 -3.18 4.36 -28.19
C GLU A 237 -3.27 5.89 -28.08
N ALA A 238 -4.46 6.46 -28.26
CA ALA A 238 -4.63 7.90 -28.27
C ALA A 238 -4.62 8.55 -26.88
N ARG A 239 -5.06 7.82 -25.85
CA ARG A 239 -5.28 8.37 -24.50
C ARG A 239 -4.44 7.75 -23.42
N THR A 240 -3.81 6.59 -23.65
CA THR A 240 -3.02 5.92 -22.62
C THR A 240 -1.59 5.71 -23.06
N LYS A 241 -0.65 5.82 -22.11
CA LYS A 241 0.74 5.45 -22.36
C LYS A 241 0.97 3.93 -22.31
N ALA A 242 -0.09 3.13 -22.20
CA ALA A 242 -0.04 1.69 -21.89
C ALA A 242 0.69 0.84 -22.94
N LEU A 243 0.79 1.30 -24.18
CA LEU A 243 1.46 0.58 -25.27
C LEU A 243 2.95 0.94 -25.43
N GLN A 244 3.42 2.02 -24.79
CA GLN A 244 4.85 2.29 -24.64
C GLN A 244 5.39 1.30 -23.60
N GLY A 245 6.20 0.33 -24.04
CA GLY A 245 6.49 -0.94 -23.35
C GLY A 245 6.99 -0.87 -21.89
N LEU A 246 7.17 -2.06 -21.29
CA LEU A 246 7.53 -2.25 -19.88
C LEU A 246 8.89 -1.67 -19.47
N ASN A 247 9.75 -1.33 -20.44
CA ASN A 247 11.08 -0.82 -20.19
C ASN A 247 11.04 0.72 -20.08
N ASP A 248 11.09 1.24 -18.85
CA ASP A 248 11.16 2.67 -18.59
C ASP A 248 12.64 3.12 -18.52
N PRO A 249 13.17 3.79 -19.57
CA PRO A 249 14.58 4.16 -19.62
C PRO A 249 14.97 5.12 -18.50
N TYR A 250 14.04 5.94 -18.00
CA TYR A 250 14.31 6.90 -16.92
C TYR A 250 14.53 6.17 -15.59
N ARG A 251 13.71 5.17 -15.28
CA ARG A 251 13.87 4.37 -14.05
C ARG A 251 15.14 3.54 -14.06
N ASN A 252 15.49 2.96 -15.20
CA ASN A 252 16.75 2.23 -15.34
C ASN A 252 17.95 3.14 -15.14
N ARG A 253 17.89 4.37 -15.69
CA ARG A 253 18.93 5.37 -15.49
C ARG A 253 19.07 5.76 -14.02
N ILE A 254 17.95 6.04 -13.34
CA ILE A 254 17.94 6.32 -11.90
C ILE A 254 18.61 5.19 -11.11
N LEU A 255 18.23 3.93 -11.39
CA LEU A 255 18.79 2.78 -10.69
C LEU A 255 20.29 2.61 -10.97
N TYR A 256 20.70 2.76 -12.23
CA TYR A 256 22.10 2.63 -12.64
C TYR A 256 22.98 3.71 -12.00
N GLU A 257 22.58 4.98 -12.05
CA GLU A 257 23.35 6.08 -11.47
C GLU A 257 23.40 5.98 -9.94
N TYR A 258 22.29 5.61 -9.30
CA TYR A 258 22.27 5.39 -7.85
C TYR A 258 23.23 4.26 -7.44
N VAL A 259 23.23 3.13 -8.15
CA VAL A 259 24.11 2.00 -7.84
C VAL A 259 25.57 2.26 -8.18
N SER A 260 25.85 2.92 -9.30
CA SER A 260 27.23 3.13 -9.77
C SER A 260 28.01 4.19 -8.99
N LEU A 261 27.32 5.15 -8.36
CA LEU A 261 27.95 6.17 -7.51
C LEU A 261 28.08 5.75 -6.04
N MET A 262 27.53 4.60 -5.64
CA MET A 262 27.60 4.13 -4.26
C MET A 262 29.00 3.60 -3.90
N SER A 263 29.55 4.09 -2.79
CA SER A 263 30.69 3.49 -2.11
C SER A 263 30.32 2.16 -1.45
N TRP A 264 31.29 1.29 -1.19
CA TRP A 264 31.03 -0.05 -0.65
C TRP A 264 30.25 -0.04 0.69
N TRP A 265 30.48 0.94 1.55
CA TRP A 265 29.77 1.05 2.84
C TRP A 265 28.35 1.61 2.68
N GLN A 266 28.11 2.43 1.66
CA GLN A 266 26.79 2.97 1.30
C GLN A 266 25.85 1.86 0.83
N VAL A 267 26.38 0.73 0.36
CA VAL A 267 25.58 -0.48 0.07
C VAL A 267 24.85 -0.99 1.31
N LEU A 268 25.40 -0.78 2.52
CA LEU A 268 24.76 -1.22 3.76
C LEU A 268 23.87 -0.13 4.37
N ILE A 269 24.35 1.12 4.39
CA ILE A 269 23.69 2.19 5.14
C ILE A 269 22.86 3.16 4.28
N GLY A 270 22.91 3.06 2.96
CA GLY A 270 22.22 3.96 2.04
C GLY A 270 23.17 4.81 1.20
N GLY A 271 22.76 5.07 -0.05
CA GLY A 271 23.47 5.94 -0.98
C GLY A 271 23.00 7.39 -0.91
N GLU A 272 23.87 8.30 -1.32
CA GLU A 272 23.53 9.71 -1.54
C GLU A 272 22.89 9.91 -2.93
N TYR A 273 22.14 10.99 -3.09
CA TYR A 273 21.60 11.38 -4.40
C TYR A 273 22.51 12.34 -5.15
N GLN A 274 23.51 12.91 -4.49
CA GLN A 274 24.41 13.89 -5.10
C GLN A 274 25.10 13.31 -6.33
N GLY A 275 25.09 14.05 -7.43
CA GLY A 275 25.70 13.61 -8.71
C GLY A 275 24.82 12.67 -9.54
N THR A 276 23.64 12.28 -9.05
CA THR A 276 22.66 11.49 -9.84
C THR A 276 21.57 12.38 -10.45
N VAL A 277 20.85 11.84 -11.44
CA VAL A 277 19.59 12.43 -11.96
C VAL A 277 18.52 12.62 -10.89
N ILE A 278 18.57 11.88 -9.78
CA ILE A 278 17.62 12.05 -8.67
C ILE A 278 17.75 13.47 -8.11
N SER A 279 18.98 13.93 -7.90
CA SER A 279 19.24 15.27 -7.36
C SER A 279 19.05 16.39 -8.39
N SER A 280 19.49 16.15 -9.64
CA SER A 280 19.59 17.22 -10.64
C SER A 280 18.31 17.42 -11.47
N LEU A 281 17.51 16.36 -11.68
CA LEU A 281 16.32 16.41 -12.53
C LEU A 281 15.01 16.20 -11.76
N TYR A 282 15.04 15.44 -10.66
CA TYR A 282 13.84 15.04 -9.92
C TYR A 282 13.78 15.63 -8.50
N GLU A 283 14.54 16.68 -8.21
CA GLU A 283 14.50 17.42 -6.94
C GLU A 283 14.62 16.52 -5.69
N GLY A 284 15.43 15.45 -5.77
CA GLY A 284 15.62 14.50 -4.67
C GLY A 284 14.57 13.39 -4.58
N ASN A 285 13.64 13.30 -5.54
CA ASN A 285 12.65 12.23 -5.61
C ASN A 285 13.15 11.05 -6.47
N PRO A 286 13.44 9.87 -5.88
CA PRO A 286 13.98 8.75 -6.64
C PRO A 286 12.94 8.04 -7.53
N HIS A 287 11.66 8.39 -7.43
CA HIS A 287 10.53 7.72 -8.11
C HIS A 287 10.41 6.19 -7.89
N ILE A 288 11.30 5.58 -7.12
CA ILE A 288 11.35 4.16 -6.76
C ILE A 288 11.43 4.07 -5.23
N SER A 289 10.41 3.47 -4.61
CA SER A 289 10.33 3.36 -3.14
C SER A 289 11.52 2.61 -2.52
N PHE A 290 12.08 1.64 -3.24
CA PHE A 290 13.19 0.83 -2.73
C PHE A 290 14.53 1.58 -2.69
N ILE A 291 14.76 2.49 -3.66
CA ILE A 291 15.90 3.41 -3.61
C ILE A 291 15.74 4.34 -2.41
N ARG A 292 14.53 4.87 -2.20
CA ARG A 292 14.23 5.75 -1.07
C ARG A 292 14.43 5.05 0.28
N SER A 293 13.85 3.88 0.46
CA SER A 293 14.03 3.10 1.70
C SER A 293 15.49 2.75 1.94
N HIS A 294 16.25 2.39 0.90
CA HIS A 294 17.69 2.17 1.04
C HIS A 294 18.42 3.44 1.45
N ALA A 295 18.17 4.55 0.76
CA ALA A 295 18.84 5.83 0.98
C ALA A 295 18.60 6.37 2.40
N TYR A 296 17.38 6.24 2.93
CA TYR A 296 17.03 6.82 4.22
C TYR A 296 17.13 5.87 5.41
N LEU A 297 16.98 4.56 5.21
CA LEU A 297 16.86 3.57 6.28
C LEU A 297 17.77 2.33 6.08
N GLY A 298 18.58 2.29 5.03
CA GLY A 298 19.61 1.26 4.82
C GLY A 298 19.12 -0.07 4.25
N LEU A 299 20.07 -0.94 3.92
CA LEU A 299 19.82 -2.21 3.23
C LEU A 299 18.96 -3.18 4.03
N PHE A 300 19.22 -3.30 5.34
CA PHE A 300 18.49 -4.23 6.18
C PHE A 300 16.99 -3.91 6.25
N TYR A 301 16.63 -2.63 6.31
CA TYR A 301 15.24 -2.21 6.25
C TYR A 301 14.60 -2.52 4.89
N THR A 302 15.30 -2.20 3.80
CA THR A 302 14.82 -2.48 2.44
C THR A 302 14.62 -3.98 2.21
N LEU A 303 15.57 -4.82 2.65
CA LEU A 303 15.45 -6.28 2.59
C LEU A 303 14.30 -6.79 3.46
N ALA A 304 14.13 -6.24 4.66
CA ALA A 304 13.01 -6.61 5.53
C ALA A 304 11.66 -6.35 4.85
N ILE A 305 11.49 -5.23 4.15
CA ILE A 305 10.27 -4.94 3.38
C ILE A 305 10.09 -5.91 2.21
N ILE A 306 11.14 -6.14 1.42
CA ILE A 306 11.05 -6.99 0.22
C ILE A 306 10.72 -8.43 0.60
N LEU A 307 11.32 -8.92 1.69
CA LEU A 307 11.18 -10.31 2.13
C LEU A 307 9.98 -10.53 3.05
N SER A 308 9.40 -9.49 3.64
CA SER A 308 8.29 -9.64 4.59
C SER A 308 7.06 -10.39 4.05
N PRO A 309 6.66 -10.34 2.75
CA PRO A 309 5.51 -11.11 2.30
C PRO A 309 5.71 -12.62 2.47
N LEU A 310 6.97 -13.09 2.48
CA LEU A 310 7.29 -14.50 2.72
C LEU A 310 6.88 -14.95 4.13
N LEU A 311 6.75 -14.02 5.09
CA LEU A 311 6.26 -14.32 6.43
C LEU A 311 4.85 -14.92 6.41
N PHE A 312 4.01 -14.60 5.41
CA PHE A 312 2.69 -15.22 5.28
C PHE A 312 2.77 -16.71 4.95
N ILE A 313 3.83 -17.16 4.25
CA ILE A 313 4.00 -18.58 3.89
C ILE A 313 4.40 -19.39 5.12
N PHE A 314 5.38 -18.90 5.87
CA PHE A 314 6.00 -19.68 6.96
C PHE A 314 5.12 -19.83 8.21
N TYR A 315 4.15 -18.96 8.42
CA TYR A 315 3.41 -18.88 9.69
C TYR A 315 1.94 -19.32 9.62
N THR A 316 1.45 -19.74 8.45
CA THR A 316 0.02 -20.11 8.31
C THR A 316 -0.26 -21.58 8.53
N LYS A 317 -1.50 -21.86 8.96
CA LYS A 317 -2.08 -23.21 8.87
C LYS A 317 -2.95 -23.40 7.61
N ARG A 318 -3.42 -22.31 6.98
CA ARG A 318 -4.30 -22.36 5.80
C ARG A 318 -3.62 -21.72 4.60
N LEU A 319 -3.25 -22.53 3.62
CA LEU A 319 -2.57 -22.10 2.40
C LEU A 319 -3.34 -20.97 1.69
N ILE A 320 -4.66 -21.06 1.62
CA ILE A 320 -5.51 -20.05 0.95
C ILE A 320 -5.40 -18.69 1.63
N ASP A 321 -5.48 -18.63 2.96
CA ASP A 321 -5.36 -17.38 3.71
C ASP A 321 -3.99 -16.72 3.43
N SER A 322 -2.93 -17.51 3.34
CA SER A 322 -1.60 -16.99 2.99
C SER A 322 -1.44 -16.58 1.56
N LEU A 323 -1.99 -17.32 0.61
CA LEU A 323 -1.97 -16.94 -0.80
C LEU A 323 -2.69 -15.61 -1.02
N VAL A 324 -3.80 -15.36 -0.30
CA VAL A 324 -4.51 -14.07 -0.35
C VAL A 324 -3.63 -12.94 0.17
N PHE A 325 -3.04 -13.07 1.37
CA PHE A 325 -2.20 -12.02 1.94
C PHE A 325 -0.90 -11.81 1.17
N LEU A 326 -0.26 -12.91 0.74
CA LEU A 326 0.94 -12.89 -0.10
C LEU A 326 0.66 -12.19 -1.42
N SER A 327 -0.38 -12.58 -2.16
CA SER A 327 -0.69 -11.98 -3.47
C SER A 327 -0.94 -10.48 -3.36
N PHE A 328 -1.80 -10.05 -2.44
CA PHE A 328 -2.13 -8.64 -2.28
C PHE A 328 -0.94 -7.80 -1.77
N THR A 329 -0.15 -8.33 -0.85
CA THR A 329 1.04 -7.61 -0.36
C THR A 329 2.14 -7.57 -1.42
N SER A 330 2.33 -8.63 -2.20
CA SER A 330 3.25 -8.65 -3.34
C SER A 330 2.83 -7.65 -4.42
N ILE A 331 1.52 -7.53 -4.71
CA ILE A 331 1.00 -6.50 -5.63
C ILE A 331 1.29 -5.09 -5.09
N LEU A 332 1.16 -4.88 -3.77
CA LEU A 332 1.52 -3.61 -3.13
C LEU A 332 3.01 -3.28 -3.30
N LEU A 333 3.90 -4.28 -3.15
CA LEU A 333 5.34 -4.11 -3.38
C LEU A 333 5.68 -3.88 -4.86
N LEU A 334 4.98 -4.54 -5.78
CA LEU A 334 5.10 -4.25 -7.21
C LEU A 334 4.74 -2.80 -7.51
N ARG A 335 3.71 -2.26 -6.84
CA ARG A 335 3.36 -0.85 -6.99
C ARG A 335 4.46 0.07 -6.47
N SER A 336 5.10 -0.26 -5.35
CA SER A 336 6.18 0.54 -4.78
C SER A 336 7.47 0.56 -5.63
N LEU A 337 7.66 -0.41 -6.54
CA LEU A 337 8.74 -0.34 -7.55
C LEU A 337 8.52 0.80 -8.54
N SER A 338 7.26 1.10 -8.85
CA SER A 338 6.91 2.09 -9.86
C SER A 338 6.76 3.50 -9.31
N GLU A 339 6.38 3.64 -8.04
CA GLU A 339 6.14 4.96 -7.44
C GLU A 339 6.61 5.03 -5.99
N PRO A 340 7.07 6.20 -5.54
CA PRO A 340 7.56 6.45 -4.21
C PRO A 340 6.40 6.72 -3.24
N ILE A 341 5.38 5.85 -3.23
CA ILE A 341 4.20 6.01 -2.36
C ILE A 341 4.35 5.31 -1.01
N LEU A 342 5.24 4.33 -0.92
CA LEU A 342 5.52 3.55 0.29
C LEU A 342 7.02 3.59 0.60
N PHE A 343 7.39 3.38 1.85
CA PHE A 343 8.77 3.17 2.30
C PHE A 343 9.76 4.32 1.99
N PRO A 344 10.09 5.16 2.97
CA PRO A 344 9.32 5.49 4.18
C PRO A 344 8.29 6.59 3.88
N THR A 345 6.99 6.32 4.10
CA THR A 345 5.91 7.33 4.00
C THR A 345 4.84 7.10 5.07
N ALA A 346 3.95 8.09 5.25
CA ALA A 346 2.79 7.96 6.12
C ALA A 346 1.85 6.79 5.73
N LEU A 347 1.84 6.41 4.45
CA LEU A 347 1.03 5.28 3.97
C LEU A 347 1.56 3.93 4.45
N ASP A 348 2.78 3.86 5.00
CA ASP A 348 3.31 2.61 5.56
C ASP A 348 2.51 2.14 6.78
N LEU A 349 1.66 2.99 7.40
CA LEU A 349 0.68 2.56 8.40
C LEU A 349 -0.13 1.36 7.89
N PHE A 350 -0.63 1.50 6.66
CA PHE A 350 -1.48 0.51 6.01
C PHE A 350 -0.71 -0.78 5.74
N TYR A 351 0.55 -0.66 5.31
CA TYR A 351 1.42 -1.80 5.09
C TYR A 351 1.69 -2.58 6.38
N TYR A 352 2.15 -1.93 7.46
CA TYR A 352 2.40 -2.60 8.73
C TYR A 352 1.12 -3.21 9.33
N LEU A 353 -0.02 -2.52 9.17
CA LEU A 353 -1.29 -3.01 9.66
C LEU A 353 -1.72 -4.32 9.00
N ILE A 354 -1.39 -4.56 7.72
CA ILE A 354 -1.66 -5.84 7.05
C ILE A 354 -1.03 -7.01 7.81
N PHE A 355 0.23 -6.87 8.23
CA PHE A 355 0.93 -7.89 9.00
C PHE A 355 0.31 -8.08 10.38
N PHE A 356 0.06 -7.01 11.12
CA PHE A 356 -0.53 -7.11 12.46
C PHE A 356 -1.95 -7.73 12.41
N MET A 357 -2.77 -7.35 11.43
CA MET A 357 -4.10 -7.96 11.24
C MET A 357 -4.01 -9.46 10.94
N TYR A 358 -3.07 -9.87 10.09
CA TYR A 358 -2.85 -11.27 9.74
C TYR A 358 -2.45 -12.11 10.96
N PHE A 359 -1.36 -11.73 11.64
CA PHE A 359 -0.81 -12.50 12.77
C PHE A 359 -1.71 -12.47 14.00
N ARG A 360 -2.59 -11.47 14.13
CA ARG A 360 -3.58 -11.46 15.20
C ARG A 360 -4.79 -12.33 14.87
N ASN A 361 -5.48 -12.04 13.77
CA ASN A 361 -6.83 -12.55 13.55
C ASN A 361 -6.85 -13.95 12.93
N LEU A 362 -5.84 -14.32 12.14
CA LEU A 362 -5.81 -15.61 11.45
C LEU A 362 -4.96 -16.64 12.18
N TYR A 363 -3.92 -16.20 12.89
CA TYR A 363 -3.06 -17.10 13.66
C TYR A 363 -3.60 -17.37 15.08
N GLN A 364 -4.01 -16.36 15.84
CA GLN A 364 -4.38 -16.55 17.26
C GLN A 364 -5.77 -17.16 17.48
N TYR A 365 -6.70 -17.06 16.50
CA TYR A 365 -8.06 -17.62 16.62
C TYR A 365 -8.04 -19.14 16.94
N LYS A 366 -7.01 -19.87 16.49
CA LYS A 366 -6.92 -21.31 16.73
C LYS A 366 -6.25 -21.70 18.07
N ALA A 367 -5.35 -20.89 18.63
CA ALA A 367 -4.74 -21.19 19.94
C ALA A 367 -5.81 -21.23 21.05
N SER A 368 -6.81 -20.35 20.96
CA SER A 368 -7.95 -20.33 21.89
C SER A 368 -8.94 -21.49 21.70
N LEU A 369 -9.07 -22.02 20.47
CA LEU A 369 -9.91 -23.19 20.19
C LEU A 369 -9.20 -24.47 20.61
N GLU A 370 -7.92 -24.66 20.31
CA GLU A 370 -7.15 -25.86 20.71
C GLU A 370 -7.03 -25.98 22.24
N PHE A 371 -7.08 -24.88 23.00
CA PHE A 371 -7.15 -24.91 24.48
C PHE A 371 -8.51 -25.39 25.00
N LYS A 372 -9.62 -25.00 24.35
CA LYS A 372 -10.98 -25.39 24.74
C LYS A 372 -11.33 -26.86 24.49
N TRP A 373 -10.56 -27.59 23.69
CA TRP A 373 -10.76 -29.03 23.45
C TRP A 373 -9.86 -29.92 24.32
N LYS A 374 -8.95 -29.33 25.11
CA LYS A 374 -8.02 -30.06 25.99
C LYS A 374 -8.32 -29.89 27.50
N THR A 375 -9.36 -29.15 27.84
CA THR A 375 -9.97 -29.06 29.17
C THR A 375 -11.38 -29.60 29.07
#